data_AF-A0A7V3RW57-F1
#
_entry.id   AF-A0A7V3RW57-F1
#
_cell.length_a   1.000
_cell.length_b   1.000
_cell.length_c   1.000
_cell.angle_alpha   90.00
_cell.angle_beta   90.00
_cell.angle_gamma   90.00
#
_symmetry.space_group_name_H-M   'P 1'
#
loop_
_entity.id
_entity.type
_entity.pdbx_description
1 polymer ?
#
loop_
_entity_poly.entity_id
_entity_poly.type
_entity_poly.pdbx_seq_one_letter_code
_entity_poly.pdbx_strand_id
1 'polypeptide(L)'
;KKLSLKLKDTSEEQTMLLGLEVEQGSTDGRKKRVWARVEGQNPLVQIESSQLGEIPSEADGWRSKVLMAFERDKVEKVVLRTSSRRLQLRKLAEGAWEMEEPERLPADSVKVSDLLWTIKDSRVERFPKREELGAIEWGESVLEANVWLQGREEPLRLEVGPESPGGGRYAKAQEQEGTVVVSSKLVEELDRFTPWELREKRFVGLDVSKVKRFLARWEGKEMEVVRKGEHDWELLKPQKEPVEAFKATSLLWTIREARFEEPPREGGEDLELGSHPPKFELLAFGEGKEPVVRFVIGGEIPDKPGSYLSWCDPAHRAYVVGGKLLEEIKRDIKALVPSFVEGR
;
A
#
# COMPACT_ATOMS: atom_id res chain seq x y z
N LYS A 1 2.92 45.89 7.96
CA LYS A 1 2.05 44.96 7.18
C LYS A 1 0.72 44.81 7.91
N LYS A 2 -0.37 44.42 7.25
CA LYS A 2 -1.66 44.14 7.92
C LYS A 2 -2.20 42.81 7.45
N LEU A 3 -2.82 42.05 8.35
CA LEU A 3 -3.56 40.83 8.08
C LEU A 3 -4.99 41.08 8.56
N SER A 4 -5.97 41.01 7.66
CA SER A 4 -7.38 41.18 8.01
C SER A 4 -8.13 39.89 7.72
N LEU A 5 -8.87 39.40 8.71
CA LEU A 5 -9.68 38.19 8.61
C LEU A 5 -11.15 38.57 8.82
N LYS A 6 -12.01 38.07 7.95
CA LYS A 6 -13.46 38.26 8.03
C LYS A 6 -14.13 36.90 7.86
N LEU A 7 -14.91 36.49 8.84
CA LEU A 7 -15.68 35.25 8.76
C LEU A 7 -16.92 35.47 7.89
N LYS A 8 -17.29 34.47 7.10
CA LYS A 8 -18.38 34.54 6.10
C LYS A 8 -19.73 34.95 6.71
N ASP A 9 -19.98 34.53 7.94
CA ASP A 9 -21.27 34.72 8.63
C ASP A 9 -21.27 35.90 9.60
N THR A 10 -20.22 36.74 9.59
CA THR A 10 -20.11 37.91 10.47
C THR A 10 -19.76 39.16 9.65
N SER A 11 -20.39 40.29 9.98
CA SER A 11 -19.91 41.60 9.49
C SER A 11 -18.59 42.02 10.12
N GLU A 12 -18.17 41.35 11.19
CA GLU A 12 -16.95 41.64 11.93
C GLU A 12 -15.70 41.26 11.13
N GLU A 13 -14.82 42.24 10.98
CA GLU A 13 -13.48 42.10 10.43
C GLU A 13 -12.49 42.33 11.58
N GLN A 14 -11.56 41.40 11.78
CA GLN A 14 -10.46 41.58 12.72
C GLN A 14 -9.17 41.81 11.94
N THR A 15 -8.51 42.93 12.22
CA THR A 15 -7.24 43.29 11.60
C THR A 15 -6.11 43.18 12.60
N MET A 16 -5.05 42.45 12.27
CA MET A 16 -3.77 42.47 12.96
C MET A 16 -2.79 43.36 12.20
N LEU A 17 -2.28 44.38 12.88
CA LEU A 17 -1.24 45.30 12.41
C LEU A 17 0.13 44.77 12.82
N LEU A 18 1.01 44.58 11.84
CA LEU A 18 2.40 44.12 12.03
C LEU A 18 3.35 45.30 11.82
N GLY A 19 4.10 45.62 12.87
CA GLY A 19 5.09 46.68 12.97
C GLY A 19 6.50 46.24 12.59
N LEU A 20 7.51 46.90 13.18
CA LEU A 20 8.92 46.70 12.86
C LEU A 20 9.44 45.35 13.38
N GLU A 21 10.33 44.74 12.60
CA GLU A 21 11.16 43.63 13.05
C GLU A 21 12.25 44.16 13.99
N VAL A 22 12.46 43.46 15.10
CA VAL A 22 13.49 43.74 16.09
C VAL A 22 14.32 42.50 16.32
N GLU A 23 15.64 42.65 16.32
CA GLU A 23 16.57 41.60 16.76
C GLU A 23 16.80 41.77 18.26
N GLN A 24 16.39 40.80 19.07
CA GLN A 24 16.74 40.74 20.48
C GLN A 24 17.80 39.65 20.70
N GLY A 25 18.91 40.03 21.31
CA GLY A 25 19.91 39.07 21.78
C GLY A 25 19.38 38.31 22.99
N SER A 26 19.33 36.99 22.89
CA SER A 26 19.16 36.06 24.01
C SER A 26 20.45 35.28 24.21
N THR A 27 20.70 34.79 25.43
CA THR A 27 21.82 33.89 25.79
C THR A 27 21.85 32.59 24.98
N ASP A 28 20.82 32.32 24.19
CA ASP A 28 20.65 31.10 23.37
C ASP A 28 20.52 31.40 21.85
N GLY A 29 20.99 32.57 21.40
CA GLY A 29 20.99 32.98 19.98
C GLY A 29 20.07 34.16 19.65
N ARG A 30 20.30 34.81 18.50
CA ARG A 30 19.52 35.96 18.03
C ARG A 30 18.20 35.48 17.42
N LYS A 31 17.07 35.79 18.06
CA LYS A 31 15.73 35.53 17.50
C LYS A 31 15.12 36.83 16.97
N LYS A 32 14.67 36.82 15.72
CA LYS A 32 13.95 37.92 15.08
C LYS A 32 12.50 37.93 15.58
N ARG A 33 12.03 39.07 16.06
CA ARG A 33 10.65 39.25 16.54
C ARG A 33 9.99 40.42 15.81
N VAL A 34 8.68 40.41 15.69
CA VAL A 34 7.89 41.48 15.06
C VAL A 34 6.88 42.00 16.06
N TRP A 35 6.75 43.32 16.14
CA TRP A 35 5.67 43.94 16.92
C TRP A 35 4.32 43.70 16.24
N ALA A 36 3.30 43.32 16.98
CA ALA A 36 1.95 43.09 16.48
C ALA A 36 0.89 43.72 17.41
N ARG A 37 -0.22 44.17 16.82
CA ARG A 37 -1.38 44.70 17.56
C ARG A 37 -2.66 44.38 16.81
N VAL A 38 -3.71 43.96 17.51
CA VAL A 38 -5.06 43.87 16.94
C VAL A 38 -5.66 45.28 16.88
N GLU A 39 -6.15 45.66 15.71
CA GLU A 39 -6.82 46.94 15.48
C GLU A 39 -8.01 47.10 16.44
N GLY A 40 -8.10 48.26 17.11
CA GLY A 40 -9.09 48.50 18.17
C GLY A 40 -8.69 48.01 19.57
N GLN A 41 -7.58 47.26 19.70
CA GLN A 41 -7.02 46.86 21.00
C GLN A 41 -5.73 47.64 21.31
N ASN A 42 -5.50 47.93 22.60
CA ASN A 42 -4.30 48.61 23.08
C ASN A 42 -3.03 47.74 23.25
N PRO A 43 -3.08 46.44 23.59
CA PRO A 43 -1.85 45.70 23.84
C PRO A 43 -1.01 45.56 22.56
N LEU A 44 0.25 45.97 22.66
CA LEU A 44 1.28 45.75 21.66
C LEU A 44 2.12 44.55 22.11
N VAL A 45 2.18 43.51 21.28
CA VAL A 45 2.86 42.25 21.59
C VAL A 45 4.04 42.01 20.64
N GLN A 46 5.00 41.19 21.05
CA GLN A 46 6.05 40.69 20.17
C GLN A 46 5.79 39.23 19.84
N ILE A 47 5.71 38.91 18.55
CA ILE A 47 5.60 37.54 18.04
C ILE A 47 6.90 37.13 17.37
N GLU A 48 7.25 35.84 17.42
CA GLU A 48 8.44 35.35 16.72
C GLU A 48 8.18 35.45 15.20
N SER A 49 9.17 35.91 14.44
CA SER A 49 9.01 36.10 12.99
C SER A 49 8.74 34.78 12.26
N SER A 50 9.17 33.65 12.81
CA SER A 50 8.87 32.29 12.33
C SER A 50 7.37 32.03 12.24
N GLN A 51 6.59 32.46 13.24
CA GLN A 51 5.14 32.27 13.30
C GLN A 51 4.41 33.06 12.21
N LEU A 52 4.96 34.18 11.77
CA LEU A 52 4.43 34.95 10.65
C LEU A 52 4.73 34.29 9.30
N GLY A 53 5.81 33.50 9.21
CA GLY A 53 6.13 32.72 8.01
C GLY A 53 5.13 31.60 7.74
N GLU A 54 4.42 31.13 8.77
CA GLU A 54 3.38 30.10 8.66
C GLU A 54 2.05 30.64 8.11
N ILE A 55 1.86 31.97 8.13
CA ILE A 55 0.65 32.61 7.63
C ILE A 55 0.77 32.76 6.11
N PRO A 56 -0.13 32.16 5.31
CA PRO A 56 -0.05 32.29 3.86
C PRO A 56 -0.21 33.74 3.43
N SER A 57 0.73 34.22 2.61
CA SER A 57 0.74 35.59 2.07
C SER A 57 -0.26 35.81 0.94
N GLU A 58 -0.78 34.73 0.35
CA GLU A 58 -1.72 34.75 -0.77
C GLU A 58 -3.02 34.05 -0.38
N ALA A 59 -4.16 34.54 -0.90
CA ALA A 59 -5.49 34.01 -0.59
C ALA A 59 -5.61 32.50 -0.84
N ASP A 60 -4.95 32.01 -1.89
CA ASP A 60 -4.94 30.59 -2.25
C ASP A 60 -4.31 29.68 -1.20
N GLY A 61 -3.38 30.20 -0.40
CA GLY A 61 -2.77 29.44 0.69
C GLY A 61 -3.72 29.18 1.87
N TRP A 62 -4.84 29.89 1.93
CA TRP A 62 -5.91 29.68 2.93
C TRP A 62 -6.99 28.71 2.45
N ARG A 63 -7.02 28.37 1.16
CA ARG A 63 -8.02 27.47 0.59
C ARG A 63 -7.69 26.02 0.94
N SER A 64 -8.73 25.22 1.21
CA SER A 64 -8.57 23.77 1.40
C SER A 64 -7.97 23.15 0.15
N LYS A 65 -6.90 22.37 0.32
CA LYS A 65 -6.25 21.62 -0.76
C LYS A 65 -6.75 20.17 -0.86
N VAL A 66 -7.78 19.79 -0.11
CA VAL A 66 -8.31 18.42 -0.12
C VAL A 66 -9.13 18.19 -1.39
N LEU A 67 -8.82 17.13 -2.14
CA LEU A 67 -9.59 16.77 -3.34
C LEU A 67 -10.80 15.89 -2.99
N MET A 68 -10.60 14.87 -2.16
CA MET A 68 -11.64 13.99 -1.64
C MET A 68 -11.42 13.71 -0.16
N ALA A 69 -12.49 13.78 0.63
CA ALA A 69 -12.46 13.49 2.06
C ALA A 69 -13.24 12.19 2.35
N PHE A 70 -12.53 11.16 2.81
CA PHE A 70 -13.16 9.91 3.26
C PHE A 70 -12.31 9.13 4.27
N GLU A 71 -13.00 8.26 5.00
CA GLU A 71 -12.41 7.24 5.86
C GLU A 71 -12.26 5.95 5.05
N ARG A 72 -11.04 5.39 4.97
CA ARG A 72 -10.71 4.29 4.04
C ARG A 72 -11.41 2.97 4.43
N ASP A 73 -11.66 2.77 5.70
CA ASP A 73 -12.38 1.64 6.26
C ASP A 73 -13.87 1.63 5.89
N LYS A 74 -14.46 2.81 5.66
CA LYS A 74 -15.84 3.00 5.18
C LYS A 74 -16.01 2.82 3.67
N VAL A 75 -14.92 2.60 2.91
CA VAL A 75 -15.01 2.40 1.46
C VAL A 75 -15.54 0.99 1.16
N GLU A 76 -16.57 0.90 0.32
CA GLU A 76 -17.18 -0.37 -0.11
C GLU A 76 -16.84 -0.70 -1.57
N LYS A 77 -16.61 0.32 -2.41
CA LYS A 77 -16.28 0.13 -3.82
C LYS A 77 -15.42 1.29 -4.31
N VAL A 78 -14.44 0.98 -5.15
CA VAL A 78 -13.67 1.97 -5.90
C VAL A 78 -13.64 1.60 -7.38
N VAL A 79 -13.88 2.58 -8.23
CA VAL A 79 -13.68 2.48 -9.69
C VAL A 79 -12.62 3.48 -10.08
N LEU A 80 -11.56 2.98 -10.70
CA LEU A 80 -10.47 3.78 -11.25
C LEU A 80 -10.43 3.59 -12.76
N ARG A 81 -10.60 4.68 -13.51
CA ARG A 81 -10.41 4.71 -14.95
C ARG A 81 -9.19 5.57 -15.24
N THR A 82 -8.22 5.03 -15.96
CA THR A 82 -7.14 5.79 -16.58
C THR A 82 -7.30 5.73 -18.09
N SER A 83 -6.42 6.41 -18.84
CA SER A 83 -6.37 6.28 -20.30
C SER A 83 -6.08 4.85 -20.78
N SER A 84 -5.42 4.03 -19.96
CA SER A 84 -4.99 2.69 -20.35
C SER A 84 -5.95 1.58 -19.94
N ARG A 85 -6.75 1.78 -18.88
CA ARG A 85 -7.57 0.72 -18.28
C ARG A 85 -8.71 1.23 -17.41
N ARG A 86 -9.65 0.35 -17.11
CA ARG A 86 -10.65 0.51 -16.05
C ARG A 86 -10.49 -0.62 -15.04
N LEU A 87 -10.57 -0.26 -13.76
CA LEU A 87 -10.52 -1.16 -12.62
C LEU A 87 -11.75 -0.94 -11.76
N GLN A 88 -12.35 -2.04 -11.31
CA GLN A 88 -13.44 -2.01 -10.35
C GLN A 88 -13.11 -2.96 -9.21
N LEU A 89 -13.03 -2.42 -7.99
CA LEU A 89 -12.76 -3.18 -6.77
C LEU A 89 -13.95 -3.01 -5.82
N ARG A 90 -14.34 -4.11 -5.17
CA ARG A 90 -15.39 -4.14 -4.16
C ARG A 90 -14.89 -4.82 -2.90
N LYS A 91 -15.27 -4.25 -1.76
CA LYS A 91 -15.06 -4.85 -0.44
C LYS A 91 -16.12 -5.91 -0.21
N LEU A 92 -15.68 -7.10 0.14
CA LEU A 92 -16.51 -8.23 0.52
C LEU A 92 -16.73 -8.26 2.04
N ALA A 93 -17.45 -9.28 2.52
CA ALA A 93 -17.55 -9.57 3.94
C ALA A 93 -16.16 -9.75 4.58
N GLU A 94 -16.06 -9.50 5.89
CA GLU A 94 -14.82 -9.66 6.68
C GLU A 94 -13.65 -8.78 6.23
N GLY A 95 -13.89 -7.82 5.32
CA GLY A 95 -12.89 -6.86 4.86
C GLY A 95 -11.99 -7.34 3.73
N ALA A 96 -12.24 -8.52 3.17
CA ALA A 96 -11.58 -8.98 1.95
C ALA A 96 -11.95 -8.08 0.76
N TRP A 97 -11.10 -8.05 -0.26
CA TRP A 97 -11.36 -7.30 -1.49
C TRP A 97 -11.41 -8.23 -2.70
N GLU A 98 -12.31 -7.90 -3.63
CA GLU A 98 -12.43 -8.54 -4.94
C GLU A 98 -12.29 -7.47 -6.01
N MET A 99 -11.53 -7.80 -7.06
CA MET A 99 -11.56 -7.08 -8.33
C MET A 99 -12.69 -7.67 -9.16
N GLU A 100 -13.63 -6.84 -9.58
CA GLU A 100 -14.74 -7.23 -10.46
C GLU A 100 -14.38 -6.98 -11.94
N GLU A 101 -13.52 -6.00 -12.23
CA GLU A 101 -13.02 -5.70 -13.58
C GLU A 101 -11.51 -5.37 -13.59
N PRO A 102 -10.78 -5.76 -14.65
CA PRO A 102 -11.26 -6.36 -15.91
C PRO A 102 -11.59 -7.86 -15.82
N GLU A 103 -11.15 -8.54 -14.76
CA GLU A 103 -11.42 -9.94 -14.48
C GLU A 103 -11.81 -10.09 -13.02
N ARG A 104 -12.71 -11.03 -12.73
CA ARG A 104 -13.16 -11.30 -11.37
C ARG A 104 -12.13 -12.13 -10.59
N LEU A 105 -11.38 -11.50 -9.71
CA LEU A 105 -10.29 -12.15 -8.94
C LEU A 105 -10.20 -11.57 -7.51
N PRO A 106 -9.72 -12.35 -6.52
CA PRO A 106 -9.37 -11.80 -5.22
C PRO A 106 -8.31 -10.70 -5.35
N ALA A 107 -8.45 -9.63 -4.56
CA ALA A 107 -7.55 -8.48 -4.57
C ALA A 107 -6.73 -8.42 -3.27
N ASP A 108 -5.46 -8.05 -3.40
CA ASP A 108 -4.55 -7.83 -2.27
C ASP A 108 -5.01 -6.59 -1.50
N SER A 109 -5.48 -6.81 -0.27
CA SER A 109 -6.05 -5.75 0.57
C SER A 109 -5.04 -4.66 0.94
N VAL A 110 -3.75 -4.99 1.01
CA VAL A 110 -2.68 -3.99 1.25
C VAL A 110 -2.55 -3.10 0.02
N LYS A 111 -2.53 -3.68 -1.17
CA LYS A 111 -2.43 -2.92 -2.43
C LYS A 111 -3.66 -2.06 -2.71
N VAL A 112 -4.86 -2.54 -2.37
CA VAL A 112 -6.07 -1.73 -2.42
C VAL A 112 -6.01 -0.59 -1.38
N SER A 113 -5.51 -0.86 -0.17
CA SER A 113 -5.29 0.17 0.85
C SER A 113 -4.31 1.26 0.39
N ASP A 114 -3.24 0.88 -0.31
CA ASP A 114 -2.27 1.80 -0.92
C ASP A 114 -2.93 2.69 -1.99
N LEU A 115 -3.75 2.09 -2.87
CA LEU A 115 -4.54 2.84 -3.86
C LEU A 115 -5.45 3.87 -3.18
N LEU A 116 -6.20 3.46 -2.17
CA LEU A 116 -7.09 4.37 -1.42
C LEU A 116 -6.31 5.48 -0.70
N TRP A 117 -5.10 5.20 -0.22
CA TRP A 117 -4.21 6.22 0.34
C TRP A 117 -3.77 7.23 -0.72
N THR A 118 -3.27 6.78 -1.88
CA THR A 118 -2.87 7.67 -2.98
C THR A 118 -4.02 8.60 -3.38
N ILE A 119 -5.23 8.05 -3.47
CA ILE A 119 -6.44 8.83 -3.76
C ILE A 119 -6.73 9.85 -2.65
N LYS A 120 -6.74 9.43 -1.38
CA LYS A 120 -7.07 10.28 -0.23
C LYS A 120 -6.04 11.41 0.02
N ASP A 121 -4.77 11.10 -0.17
CA ASP A 121 -3.66 12.02 0.09
C ASP A 121 -3.35 12.93 -1.10
N SER A 122 -4.03 12.72 -2.23
CA SER A 122 -4.00 13.66 -3.34
C SER A 122 -4.47 15.06 -2.88
N ARG A 123 -3.79 16.08 -3.38
CA ARG A 123 -4.02 17.49 -3.01
C ARG A 123 -4.07 18.38 -4.24
N VAL A 124 -4.79 19.48 -4.08
CA VAL A 124 -4.69 20.63 -4.99
C VAL A 124 -3.26 21.14 -4.95
N GLU A 125 -2.61 21.18 -6.11
CA GLU A 125 -1.29 21.76 -6.27
C GLU A 125 -1.39 23.29 -6.31
N ARG A 126 -2.31 23.80 -7.15
CA ARG A 126 -2.61 25.23 -7.28
C ARG A 126 -4.06 25.48 -7.73
N PHE A 127 -4.50 26.71 -7.56
CA PHE A 127 -5.76 27.19 -8.10
C PHE A 127 -5.51 27.96 -9.41
N PRO A 128 -6.19 27.60 -10.52
CA PRO A 128 -6.07 28.32 -11.79
C PRO A 128 -6.55 29.77 -11.69
N LYS A 129 -5.91 30.65 -12.45
CA LYS A 129 -6.42 32.02 -12.62
C LYS A 129 -7.64 32.05 -13.55
N ARG A 130 -8.41 33.13 -13.50
CA ARG A 130 -9.65 33.26 -14.28
C ARG A 130 -9.42 33.14 -15.79
N GLU A 131 -8.31 33.66 -16.27
CA GLU A 131 -7.92 33.63 -17.68
C GLU A 131 -7.66 32.20 -18.16
N GLU A 132 -7.09 31.36 -17.29
CA GLU A 132 -6.87 29.94 -17.56
C GLU A 132 -8.21 29.18 -17.67
N LEU A 133 -9.14 29.44 -16.74
CA LEU A 133 -10.43 28.74 -16.67
C LEU A 133 -11.29 28.94 -17.94
N GLY A 134 -11.22 30.11 -18.56
CA GLY A 134 -12.00 30.43 -19.76
C GLY A 134 -11.53 29.73 -21.03
N ALA A 135 -10.33 29.14 -21.02
CA ALA A 135 -9.71 28.49 -22.17
C ALA A 135 -9.67 26.94 -22.06
N ILE A 136 -10.29 26.36 -21.02
CA ILE A 136 -10.23 24.92 -20.78
C ILE A 136 -11.14 24.17 -21.75
N GLU A 137 -10.54 23.42 -22.67
CA GLU A 137 -11.23 22.40 -23.45
C GLU A 137 -11.09 21.04 -22.75
N TRP A 138 -12.11 20.64 -21.98
CA TRP A 138 -11.98 19.51 -21.06
C TRP A 138 -11.72 18.16 -21.74
N GLY A 139 -12.36 17.89 -22.88
CA GLY A 139 -12.23 16.59 -23.57
C GLY A 139 -12.58 15.38 -22.69
N GLU A 140 -11.96 14.24 -22.97
CA GLU A 140 -12.04 13.06 -22.12
C GLU A 140 -11.08 13.17 -20.94
N SER A 141 -11.55 12.80 -19.74
CA SER A 141 -10.68 12.73 -18.57
C SER A 141 -9.64 11.62 -18.74
N VAL A 142 -8.38 11.95 -18.42
CA VAL A 142 -7.25 11.01 -18.43
C VAL A 142 -7.24 10.11 -17.19
N LEU A 143 -7.94 10.54 -16.15
CA LEU A 143 -8.12 9.80 -14.90
C LEU A 143 -9.49 10.15 -14.31
N GLU A 144 -10.22 9.12 -13.89
CA GLU A 144 -11.43 9.25 -13.07
C GLU A 144 -11.35 8.25 -11.91
N ALA A 145 -11.52 8.76 -10.69
CA ALA A 145 -11.63 7.95 -9.48
C ALA A 145 -13.00 8.17 -8.85
N ASN A 146 -13.74 7.09 -8.65
CA ASN A 146 -15.04 7.08 -8.00
C ASN A 146 -14.97 6.17 -6.77
N VAL A 147 -15.25 6.73 -5.59
CA VAL A 147 -15.16 6.02 -4.31
C VAL A 147 -16.53 6.00 -3.63
N TRP A 148 -17.14 4.83 -3.52
CA TRP A 148 -18.39 4.62 -2.79
C TRP A 148 -18.11 4.30 -1.33
N LEU A 149 -18.81 5.01 -0.44
CA LEU A 149 -18.75 4.82 0.99
C LEU A 149 -20.01 4.11 1.48
N GLN A 150 -19.88 3.38 2.59
CA GLN A 150 -20.99 2.74 3.27
C GLN A 150 -22.14 3.72 3.51
N GLY A 151 -23.35 3.32 3.11
CA GLY A 151 -24.57 4.10 3.29
C GLY A 151 -24.71 5.30 2.35
N ARG A 152 -23.86 5.46 1.34
CA ARG A 152 -24.03 6.45 0.27
C ARG A 152 -24.36 5.77 -1.06
N GLU A 153 -25.38 6.31 -1.75
CA GLU A 153 -25.73 5.89 -3.12
C GLU A 153 -24.74 6.45 -4.15
N GLU A 154 -24.36 7.71 -4.01
CA GLU A 154 -23.46 8.42 -4.93
C GLU A 154 -21.99 8.35 -4.48
N PRO A 155 -21.04 8.14 -5.41
CA PRO A 155 -19.61 8.12 -5.09
C PRO A 155 -19.07 9.53 -4.85
N LEU A 156 -17.98 9.61 -4.10
CA LEU A 156 -17.04 10.73 -4.20
C LEU A 156 -16.33 10.63 -5.55
N ARG A 157 -16.21 11.77 -6.26
CA ARG A 157 -15.64 11.81 -7.60
C ARG A 157 -14.40 12.70 -7.67
N LEU A 158 -13.40 12.22 -8.41
CA LEU A 158 -12.26 12.99 -8.87
C LEU A 158 -12.08 12.72 -10.36
N GLU A 159 -12.10 13.77 -11.15
CA GLU A 159 -11.84 13.75 -12.59
C GLU A 159 -10.60 14.60 -12.87
N VAL A 160 -9.63 14.06 -13.58
CA VAL A 160 -8.44 14.80 -14.04
C VAL A 160 -8.44 14.81 -15.55
N GLY A 161 -8.30 16.00 -16.12
CA GLY A 161 -8.39 16.28 -17.53
C GLY A 161 -7.07 16.76 -18.13
N PRO A 162 -7.13 17.77 -19.03
CA PRO A 162 -5.98 18.18 -19.82
C PRO A 162 -4.92 18.91 -18.99
N GLU A 163 -3.74 19.06 -19.59
CA GLU A 163 -2.65 19.82 -18.99
C GLU A 163 -2.99 21.30 -18.89
N SER A 164 -2.52 21.92 -17.80
CA SER A 164 -2.65 23.35 -17.61
C SER A 164 -1.39 24.08 -18.12
N PRO A 165 -1.51 25.30 -18.67
CA PRO A 165 -0.36 26.05 -19.18
C PRO A 165 0.72 26.34 -18.11
N GLY A 166 0.32 26.43 -16.85
CA GLY A 166 1.21 26.64 -15.70
C GLY A 166 1.83 25.37 -15.12
N GLY A 167 1.69 24.21 -15.78
CA GLY A 167 2.14 22.92 -15.27
C GLY A 167 1.12 22.23 -14.35
N GLY A 168 1.14 20.90 -14.35
CA GLY A 168 0.09 20.07 -13.74
C GLY A 168 -1.13 19.93 -14.66
N ARG A 169 -2.19 19.28 -14.16
CA ARG A 169 -3.41 18.98 -14.90
C ARG A 169 -4.63 19.56 -14.22
N TYR A 170 -5.61 20.00 -15.02
CA TYR A 170 -6.88 20.44 -14.48
C TYR A 170 -7.66 19.26 -13.88
N ALA A 171 -8.33 19.49 -12.77
CA ALA A 171 -9.13 18.49 -12.08
C ALA A 171 -10.44 19.09 -11.54
N LYS A 172 -11.47 18.26 -11.48
CA LYS A 172 -12.72 18.50 -10.75
C LYS A 172 -12.81 17.45 -9.65
N ALA A 173 -13.09 17.89 -8.43
CA ALA A 173 -13.09 17.01 -7.28
C ALA A 173 -14.24 17.36 -6.34
N GLN A 174 -14.78 16.35 -5.65
CA GLN A 174 -15.96 16.50 -4.79
C GLN A 174 -15.85 17.63 -3.75
N GLU A 175 -14.66 17.82 -3.16
CA GLU A 175 -14.43 18.81 -2.10
C GLU A 175 -14.04 20.20 -2.64
N GLN A 176 -14.13 20.42 -3.94
CA GLN A 176 -13.73 21.66 -4.60
C GLN A 176 -14.90 22.26 -5.40
N GLU A 177 -15.23 23.52 -5.15
CA GLU A 177 -16.35 24.21 -5.82
C GLU A 177 -16.10 24.46 -7.32
N GLY A 178 -14.86 24.32 -7.80
CA GLY A 178 -14.49 24.59 -9.19
C GLY A 178 -13.26 23.81 -9.64
N THR A 179 -12.84 24.08 -10.88
CA THR A 179 -11.66 23.43 -11.46
C THR A 179 -10.39 23.86 -10.71
N VAL A 180 -9.61 22.89 -10.29
CA VAL A 180 -8.32 23.05 -9.63
C VAL A 180 -7.21 22.47 -10.50
N VAL A 181 -5.95 22.63 -10.10
CA VAL A 181 -4.83 21.93 -10.73
C VAL A 181 -4.20 20.96 -9.75
N VAL A 182 -3.92 19.76 -10.25
CA VAL A 182 -3.26 18.67 -9.53
C VAL A 182 -1.96 18.29 -10.23
N SER A 183 -1.08 17.61 -9.51
CA SER A 183 0.19 17.17 -10.08
C SER A 183 -0.02 16.16 -11.20
N SER A 184 0.73 16.31 -12.31
CA SER A 184 0.75 15.32 -13.39
C SER A 184 1.18 13.94 -12.88
N LYS A 185 1.99 13.89 -11.82
CA LYS A 185 2.42 12.65 -11.16
C LYS A 185 1.25 11.86 -10.59
N LEU A 186 0.14 12.50 -10.20
CA LEU A 186 -1.03 11.79 -9.66
C LEU A 186 -1.57 10.75 -10.66
N VAL A 187 -1.59 11.10 -11.95
CA VAL A 187 -2.04 10.19 -13.01
C VAL A 187 -1.06 9.02 -13.14
N GLU A 188 0.24 9.29 -13.15
CA GLU A 188 1.28 8.25 -13.20
C GLU A 188 1.22 7.32 -12.00
N GLU A 189 1.07 7.88 -10.79
CA GLU A 189 0.99 7.13 -9.53
C GLU A 189 -0.22 6.20 -9.51
N LEU A 190 -1.36 6.66 -9.99
CA LEU A 190 -2.59 5.88 -10.05
C LEU A 190 -2.58 4.86 -11.20
N ASP A 191 -1.92 5.13 -12.33
CA ASP A 191 -1.80 4.17 -13.44
C ASP A 191 -0.90 2.96 -13.10
N ARG A 192 -0.01 3.08 -12.10
CA ARG A 192 0.79 1.95 -11.59
C ARG A 192 -0.06 0.85 -10.95
N PHE A 193 -1.25 1.16 -10.45
CA PHE A 193 -2.16 0.16 -9.94
C PHE A 193 -2.80 -0.58 -11.11
N THR A 194 -2.19 -1.69 -11.52
CA THR A 194 -2.68 -2.55 -12.61
C THR A 194 -3.50 -3.71 -12.05
N PRO A 195 -4.26 -4.45 -12.89
CA PRO A 195 -4.91 -5.69 -12.45
C PRO A 195 -3.91 -6.68 -11.82
N TRP A 196 -2.70 -6.73 -12.38
CA TRP A 196 -1.62 -7.55 -11.85
C TRP A 196 -1.13 -7.05 -10.48
N GLU A 197 -1.00 -5.75 -10.26
CA GLU A 197 -0.53 -5.23 -8.97
C GLU A 197 -1.56 -5.32 -7.86
N LEU A 198 -2.85 -5.28 -8.19
CA LEU A 198 -3.94 -5.29 -7.24
C LEU A 198 -4.48 -6.68 -6.90
N ARG A 199 -4.20 -7.72 -7.71
CA ARG A 199 -4.66 -9.09 -7.41
C ARG A 199 -3.95 -9.67 -6.20
N GLU A 200 -4.64 -10.58 -5.51
CA GLU A 200 -4.00 -11.44 -4.52
C GLU A 200 -3.03 -12.37 -5.25
N LYS A 201 -1.75 -12.31 -4.85
CA LYS A 201 -0.67 -13.12 -5.41
C LYS A 201 -0.24 -14.24 -4.47
N ARG A 202 -0.71 -14.22 -3.22
CA ARG A 202 -0.50 -15.32 -2.27
C ARG A 202 -1.41 -16.47 -2.65
N PHE A 203 -0.83 -17.66 -2.70
CA PHE A 203 -1.52 -18.87 -3.14
C PHE A 203 -1.50 -20.00 -2.10
N VAL A 204 -0.88 -19.75 -0.94
CA VAL A 204 -0.79 -20.71 0.15
C VAL A 204 -1.79 -20.36 1.25
N GLY A 205 -2.84 -21.17 1.38
CA GLY A 205 -3.83 -21.07 2.45
C GLY A 205 -3.35 -21.71 3.75
N LEU A 206 -2.32 -21.15 4.39
CA LEU A 206 -1.76 -21.69 5.64
C LEU A 206 -2.12 -20.83 6.86
N ASP A 207 -2.82 -21.42 7.83
CA ASP A 207 -3.00 -20.84 9.16
C ASP A 207 -1.86 -21.31 10.09
N VAL A 208 -0.79 -20.52 10.16
CA VAL A 208 0.42 -20.81 10.97
C VAL A 208 0.06 -21.11 12.44
N SER A 209 -0.97 -20.47 12.99
CA SER A 209 -1.37 -20.65 14.40
C SER A 209 -1.90 -22.05 14.70
N LYS A 210 -2.47 -22.72 13.68
CA LYS A 210 -3.04 -24.07 13.76
C LYS A 210 -2.02 -25.17 13.46
N VAL A 211 -0.83 -24.82 12.98
CA VAL A 211 0.23 -25.80 12.71
C VAL A 211 0.76 -26.36 14.04
N LYS A 212 0.71 -27.69 14.16
CA LYS A 212 1.24 -28.45 15.30
C LYS A 212 2.49 -29.24 14.93
N ARG A 213 2.68 -29.55 13.65
CA ARG A 213 3.84 -30.28 13.14
C ARG A 213 4.09 -29.91 11.70
N PHE A 214 5.34 -29.86 11.27
CA PHE A 214 5.68 -29.83 9.86
C PHE A 214 6.87 -30.73 9.55
N LEU A 215 6.85 -31.29 8.35
CA LEU A 215 7.95 -31.99 7.73
C LEU A 215 8.47 -31.11 6.60
N ALA A 216 9.76 -30.81 6.59
CA ALA A 216 10.38 -30.06 5.50
C ALA A 216 11.54 -30.87 4.91
N ARG A 217 11.64 -30.86 3.58
CA ARG A 217 12.72 -31.48 2.83
C ARG A 217 13.45 -30.41 2.03
N TRP A 218 14.76 -30.34 2.19
CA TRP A 218 15.64 -29.38 1.50
C TRP A 218 16.80 -30.12 0.86
N GLU A 219 16.87 -30.09 -0.47
CA GLU A 219 17.93 -30.76 -1.24
C GLU A 219 18.11 -32.23 -0.78
N GLY A 220 16.99 -32.94 -0.57
CA GLY A 220 16.95 -34.33 -0.11
C GLY A 220 17.12 -34.58 1.40
N LYS A 221 17.52 -33.57 2.18
CA LYS A 221 17.64 -33.69 3.65
C LYS A 221 16.30 -33.39 4.32
N GLU A 222 15.90 -34.20 5.30
CA GLU A 222 14.60 -34.09 5.97
C GLU A 222 14.69 -33.59 7.40
N MET A 223 13.83 -32.64 7.75
CA MET A 223 13.58 -32.21 9.12
C MET A 223 12.13 -32.42 9.51
N GLU A 224 11.92 -32.68 10.79
CA GLU A 224 10.61 -32.78 11.41
C GLU A 224 10.58 -31.88 12.63
N VAL A 225 9.63 -30.97 12.67
CA VAL A 225 9.49 -29.99 13.74
C VAL A 225 8.07 -30.10 14.31
N VAL A 226 7.96 -30.20 15.63
CA VAL A 226 6.70 -30.35 16.37
C VAL A 226 6.53 -29.22 17.36
N ARG A 227 5.28 -28.81 17.56
CA ARG A 227 4.89 -27.82 18.57
C ARG A 227 4.43 -28.55 19.83
N LYS A 228 5.11 -28.33 20.94
CA LYS A 228 4.90 -28.94 22.26
C LYS A 228 4.29 -27.97 23.29
N GLY A 229 3.39 -27.10 22.85
CA GLY A 229 2.79 -26.09 23.70
C GLY A 229 2.43 -24.85 22.89
N GLU A 230 2.18 -23.72 23.56
CA GLU A 230 1.92 -22.48 22.83
C GLU A 230 3.21 -21.89 22.24
N HIS A 231 4.32 -21.97 22.98
CA HIS A 231 5.60 -21.37 22.60
C HIS A 231 6.75 -22.39 22.45
N ASP A 232 6.50 -23.65 22.77
CA ASP A 232 7.53 -24.69 22.74
C ASP A 232 7.53 -25.40 21.38
N TRP A 233 8.65 -25.33 20.69
CA TRP A 233 8.89 -26.10 19.46
C TRP A 233 10.09 -27.01 19.67
N GLU A 234 10.05 -28.18 19.03
CA GLU A 234 11.11 -29.18 19.12
C GLU A 234 11.37 -29.73 17.71
N LEU A 235 12.64 -29.75 17.33
CA LEU A 235 13.13 -30.50 16.19
C LEU A 235 13.21 -31.96 16.61
N LEU A 236 12.63 -32.88 15.85
CA LEU A 236 12.75 -34.32 16.06
C LEU A 236 13.77 -34.96 15.10
N LYS A 237 13.91 -34.40 13.90
CA LYS A 237 14.87 -34.82 12.88
C LYS A 237 15.63 -33.62 12.33
N PRO A 238 16.93 -33.74 12.03
CA PRO A 238 17.74 -34.97 12.08
C PRO A 238 18.14 -35.40 13.50
N GLN A 239 18.06 -34.49 14.48
CA GLN A 239 18.34 -34.75 15.88
C GLN A 239 17.27 -34.11 16.75
N LYS A 240 17.07 -34.65 17.95
CA LYS A 240 16.09 -34.15 18.90
C LYS A 240 16.65 -32.96 19.67
N GLU A 241 16.08 -31.78 19.49
CA GLU A 241 16.49 -30.57 20.24
C GLU A 241 15.38 -29.51 20.31
N PRO A 242 15.36 -28.66 21.37
CA PRO A 242 14.47 -27.51 21.44
C PRO A 242 14.74 -26.50 20.32
N VAL A 243 13.69 -25.91 19.76
CA VAL A 243 13.75 -24.86 18.74
C VAL A 243 13.05 -23.62 19.25
N GLU A 244 13.71 -22.47 19.11
CA GLU A 244 13.10 -21.18 19.41
C GLU A 244 11.88 -20.94 18.50
N ALA A 245 10.73 -20.58 19.08
CA ALA A 245 9.47 -20.47 18.36
C ALA A 245 9.56 -19.63 17.08
N PHE A 246 10.29 -18.50 17.14
CA PHE A 246 10.43 -17.62 15.98
C PHE A 246 11.10 -18.32 14.79
N LYS A 247 12.07 -19.21 15.00
CA LYS A 247 12.76 -19.96 13.93
C LYS A 247 11.80 -20.92 13.24
N ALA A 248 11.03 -21.67 14.03
CA ALA A 248 10.02 -22.60 13.51
C ALA A 248 8.92 -21.86 12.75
N THR A 249 8.42 -20.75 13.31
CA THR A 249 7.35 -19.98 12.67
C THR A 249 7.84 -19.18 11.46
N SER A 250 9.11 -18.76 11.41
CA SER A 250 9.66 -17.99 10.27
C SER A 250 9.46 -18.73 8.96
N LEU A 251 9.85 -20.02 8.91
CA LEU A 251 9.65 -20.84 7.72
C LEU A 251 8.17 -20.92 7.32
N LEU A 252 7.28 -21.19 8.28
CA LEU A 252 5.83 -21.27 8.02
C LEU A 252 5.26 -19.94 7.50
N TRP A 253 5.72 -18.81 8.03
CA TRP A 253 5.33 -17.48 7.55
C TRP A 253 5.87 -17.20 6.14
N THR A 254 7.12 -17.54 5.86
CA THR A 254 7.71 -17.45 4.52
C THR A 254 6.90 -18.24 3.49
N ILE A 255 6.49 -19.46 3.83
CA ILE A 255 5.65 -20.28 2.94
C ILE A 255 4.24 -19.68 2.79
N ARG A 256 3.62 -19.23 3.87
CA ARG A 256 2.30 -18.57 3.82
C ARG A 256 2.31 -17.31 2.94
N GLU A 257 3.37 -16.52 3.00
CA GLU A 257 3.51 -15.27 2.25
C GLU A 257 4.11 -15.48 0.85
N ALA A 258 4.30 -16.73 0.41
CA ALA A 258 4.76 -17.06 -0.93
C ALA A 258 3.82 -16.45 -1.98
N ARG A 259 4.42 -15.70 -2.92
CA ARG A 259 3.72 -15.00 -4.01
C ARG A 259 4.15 -15.53 -5.36
N PHE A 260 3.20 -15.73 -6.26
CA PHE A 260 3.52 -16.06 -7.64
C PHE A 260 3.87 -14.81 -8.45
N GLU A 261 4.73 -14.96 -9.45
CA GLU A 261 5.26 -13.89 -10.29
C GLU A 261 4.65 -13.86 -11.70
N GLU A 262 3.89 -14.89 -12.07
CA GLU A 262 3.17 -14.99 -13.34
C GLU A 262 1.77 -15.58 -13.13
N PRO A 263 0.80 -15.32 -14.04
CA PRO A 263 -0.50 -15.95 -13.99
C PRO A 263 -0.38 -17.48 -13.79
N PRO A 264 -1.17 -18.08 -12.88
CA PRO A 264 -1.11 -19.51 -12.62
C PRO A 264 -1.39 -20.32 -13.89
N ARG A 265 -0.69 -21.43 -14.06
CA ARG A 265 -0.90 -22.37 -15.17
C ARG A 265 -1.88 -23.45 -14.74
N GLU A 266 -2.82 -23.80 -15.60
CA GLU A 266 -3.72 -24.94 -15.36
C GLU A 266 -2.93 -26.26 -15.37
N GLY A 267 -3.34 -27.22 -14.55
CA GLY A 267 -2.69 -28.53 -14.46
C GLY A 267 -2.72 -29.28 -15.80
N GLY A 268 -1.53 -29.67 -16.29
CA GLY A 268 -1.26 -30.45 -17.50
C GLY A 268 0.19 -30.96 -17.47
N GLU A 269 0.78 -31.35 -18.61
CA GLU A 269 2.17 -31.85 -18.74
C GLU A 269 3.24 -30.99 -18.01
N ASP A 270 2.95 -29.71 -17.70
CA ASP A 270 3.77 -28.83 -16.83
C ASP A 270 3.94 -29.34 -15.37
N LEU A 271 3.06 -30.22 -14.88
CA LEU A 271 3.24 -30.93 -13.60
C LEU A 271 4.31 -32.04 -13.71
N GLU A 272 4.63 -32.52 -14.92
CA GLU A 272 5.73 -33.46 -15.16
C GLU A 272 7.11 -32.79 -15.03
N LEU A 273 7.21 -31.45 -14.97
CA LEU A 273 8.45 -30.75 -14.59
C LEU A 273 8.84 -30.98 -13.10
N GLY A 274 8.01 -31.70 -12.34
CA GLY A 274 8.38 -32.39 -11.11
C GLY A 274 9.25 -33.65 -11.29
N SER A 275 9.75 -33.94 -12.50
CA SER A 275 10.64 -35.08 -12.81
C SER A 275 12.04 -35.00 -12.17
N HIS A 276 12.35 -33.92 -11.45
CA HIS A 276 13.55 -33.77 -10.63
C HIS A 276 13.20 -33.74 -9.15
N PRO A 277 14.11 -34.19 -8.25
CA PRO A 277 13.88 -34.06 -6.81
C PRO A 277 13.57 -32.60 -6.47
N PRO A 278 12.51 -32.33 -5.68
CA PRO A 278 12.10 -30.96 -5.37
C PRO A 278 13.24 -30.22 -4.65
N LYS A 279 13.40 -28.95 -4.99
CA LYS A 279 14.31 -28.04 -4.28
C LYS A 279 13.89 -27.87 -2.84
N PHE A 280 12.58 -27.78 -2.62
CA PHE A 280 11.98 -27.72 -1.30
C PHE A 280 10.59 -28.37 -1.28
N GLU A 281 10.28 -29.09 -0.21
CA GLU A 281 8.95 -29.59 0.07
C GLU A 281 8.62 -29.33 1.55
N LEU A 282 7.40 -28.89 1.83
CA LEU A 282 6.86 -28.73 3.18
C LEU A 282 5.47 -29.36 3.29
N LEU A 283 5.31 -30.21 4.30
CA LEU A 283 4.02 -30.75 4.73
C LEU A 283 3.71 -30.17 6.11
N ALA A 284 2.68 -29.34 6.22
CA ALA A 284 2.20 -28.80 7.50
C ALA A 284 0.98 -29.59 7.98
N PHE A 285 0.91 -29.85 9.28
CA PHE A 285 -0.13 -30.65 9.92
C PHE A 285 -0.75 -29.87 11.09
N GLY A 286 -2.08 -29.96 11.19
CA GLY A 286 -2.83 -29.57 12.40
C GLY A 286 -2.84 -30.71 13.42
N GLU A 287 -4.01 -30.97 14.02
CA GLU A 287 -4.19 -32.09 14.96
C GLU A 287 -4.32 -33.46 14.26
N GLY A 288 -4.67 -33.46 12.97
CA GLY A 288 -4.84 -34.67 12.17
C GLY A 288 -3.54 -35.27 11.63
N LYS A 289 -3.67 -36.46 11.01
CA LYS A 289 -2.57 -37.13 10.32
C LYS A 289 -2.35 -36.63 8.89
N GLU A 290 -3.41 -36.11 8.26
CA GLU A 290 -3.34 -35.53 6.93
C GLU A 290 -2.75 -34.12 6.97
N PRO A 291 -1.90 -33.75 5.99
CA PRO A 291 -1.37 -32.40 5.90
C PRO A 291 -2.49 -31.41 5.58
N VAL A 292 -2.50 -30.27 6.26
CA VAL A 292 -3.38 -29.13 5.95
C VAL A 292 -2.84 -28.33 4.76
N VAL A 293 -1.53 -28.40 4.51
CA VAL A 293 -0.85 -27.79 3.37
C VAL A 293 0.28 -28.71 2.96
N ARG A 294 0.37 -28.97 1.65
CA ARG A 294 1.56 -29.49 0.99
C ARG A 294 2.06 -28.44 0.01
N PHE A 295 3.23 -27.89 0.28
CA PHE A 295 3.87 -26.87 -0.54
C PHE A 295 5.15 -27.43 -1.15
N VAL A 296 5.36 -27.21 -2.44
CA VAL A 296 6.55 -27.72 -3.14
C VAL A 296 7.13 -26.64 -4.04
N ILE A 297 8.45 -26.58 -4.11
CA ILE A 297 9.21 -25.87 -5.13
C ILE A 297 10.01 -26.93 -5.90
N GLY A 298 9.68 -27.06 -7.18
CA GLY A 298 10.32 -27.96 -8.13
C GLY A 298 11.60 -27.39 -8.73
N GLY A 299 11.89 -27.85 -9.94
CA GLY A 299 13.05 -27.38 -10.71
C GLY A 299 12.95 -25.92 -11.13
N GLU A 300 14.12 -25.36 -11.44
CA GLU A 300 14.23 -24.08 -12.13
C GLU A 300 13.66 -24.20 -13.55
N ILE A 301 12.99 -23.15 -14.02
CA ILE A 301 12.41 -23.11 -15.36
C ILE A 301 13.55 -22.98 -16.38
N PRO A 302 13.71 -23.92 -17.35
CA PRO A 302 14.88 -23.98 -18.23
C PRO A 302 15.23 -22.68 -18.93
N ASP A 303 14.23 -21.95 -19.42
CA ASP A 303 14.41 -20.70 -20.17
C ASP A 303 14.28 -19.44 -19.31
N LYS A 304 14.17 -19.58 -17.98
CA LYS A 304 13.99 -18.45 -17.06
C LYS A 304 14.79 -18.63 -15.77
N PRO A 305 16.11 -18.33 -15.81
CA PRO A 305 16.97 -18.46 -14.64
C PRO A 305 16.45 -17.66 -13.43
N GLY A 306 16.54 -18.26 -12.25
CA GLY A 306 16.04 -17.72 -10.99
C GLY A 306 14.53 -17.80 -10.82
N SER A 307 13.80 -18.50 -11.70
CA SER A 307 12.36 -18.77 -11.55
C SER A 307 12.10 -20.26 -11.41
N TYR A 308 11.20 -20.63 -10.51
CA TYR A 308 10.92 -22.03 -10.16
C TYR A 308 9.42 -22.30 -10.29
N LEU A 309 9.07 -23.55 -10.63
CA LEU A 309 7.70 -24.02 -10.53
C LEU A 309 7.38 -24.40 -9.09
N SER A 310 6.21 -24.00 -8.62
CA SER A 310 5.70 -24.29 -7.29
C SER A 310 4.24 -24.69 -7.34
N TRP A 311 3.81 -25.55 -6.42
CA TRP A 311 2.42 -25.97 -6.31
C TRP A 311 2.03 -26.19 -4.84
N CYS A 312 0.73 -26.04 -4.58
CA CYS A 312 0.11 -26.33 -3.30
C CYS A 312 -1.07 -27.28 -3.51
N ASP A 313 -1.25 -28.27 -2.64
CA ASP A 313 -2.40 -29.18 -2.67
C ASP A 313 -3.70 -28.42 -2.27
N PRO A 314 -4.84 -28.64 -2.96
CA PRO A 314 -5.02 -29.51 -4.13
C PRO A 314 -4.41 -28.94 -5.42
N ALA A 315 -3.60 -29.80 -6.06
CA ALA A 315 -2.66 -29.51 -7.15
C ALA A 315 -3.34 -29.22 -8.50
N HIS A 316 -4.28 -28.26 -8.52
CA HIS A 316 -4.97 -27.86 -9.76
C HIS A 316 -4.23 -26.79 -10.55
N ARG A 317 -3.17 -26.20 -9.97
CA ARG A 317 -2.42 -25.09 -10.58
C ARG A 317 -0.93 -25.18 -10.26
N ALA A 318 -0.12 -24.83 -11.24
CA ALA A 318 1.29 -24.53 -11.07
C ALA A 318 1.51 -23.01 -11.02
N TYR A 319 2.42 -22.59 -10.15
CA TYR A 319 2.77 -21.21 -9.90
C TYR A 319 4.24 -20.99 -10.23
N VAL A 320 4.57 -19.85 -10.82
CA VAL A 320 5.96 -19.42 -10.98
C VAL A 320 6.34 -18.58 -9.78
N VAL A 321 7.41 -18.96 -9.08
CA VAL A 321 7.96 -18.21 -7.93
C VAL A 321 9.41 -17.82 -8.20
N GLY A 322 9.82 -16.66 -7.72
CA GLY A 322 11.19 -16.18 -7.89
C GLY A 322 12.18 -16.77 -6.88
N GLY A 323 13.46 -16.77 -7.23
CA GLY A 323 14.55 -17.30 -6.41
C GLY A 323 14.74 -16.59 -5.07
N LYS A 324 14.21 -15.37 -4.92
CA LYS A 324 14.16 -14.69 -3.62
C LYS A 324 13.42 -15.52 -2.57
N LEU A 325 12.31 -16.17 -2.94
CA LEU A 325 11.59 -17.06 -2.04
C LEU A 325 12.47 -18.25 -1.62
N LEU A 326 13.22 -18.82 -2.55
CA LEU A 326 14.12 -19.94 -2.27
C LEU A 326 15.27 -19.53 -1.32
N GLU A 327 15.82 -18.33 -1.47
CA GLU A 327 16.85 -17.81 -0.56
C GLU A 327 16.28 -17.48 0.84
N GLU A 328 15.04 -16.99 0.94
CA GLU A 328 14.35 -16.80 2.22
C GLU A 328 14.12 -18.14 2.93
N ILE A 329 13.62 -19.14 2.20
CA ILE A 329 13.44 -20.52 2.72
C ILE A 329 14.79 -21.09 3.17
N LYS A 330 15.85 -20.96 2.37
CA LYS A 330 17.20 -21.41 2.72
C LYS A 330 17.71 -20.75 4.00
N ARG A 331 17.47 -19.45 4.19
CA ARG A 331 17.83 -18.73 5.42
C ARG A 331 17.08 -19.29 6.63
N ASP A 332 15.77 -19.53 6.49
CA ASP A 332 14.95 -20.07 7.57
C ASP A 332 15.34 -21.50 7.92
N ILE A 333 15.65 -22.32 6.91
CA ILE A 333 16.17 -23.69 7.07
C ILE A 333 17.54 -23.68 7.73
N LYS A 334 18.44 -22.76 7.35
CA LYS A 334 19.74 -22.58 8.01
C LYS A 334 19.55 -22.22 9.49
N ALA A 335 18.56 -21.41 9.82
CA ALA A 335 18.27 -21.05 11.22
C ALA A 335 17.76 -22.25 12.04
N LEU A 336 17.02 -23.17 11.40
CA LEU A 336 16.51 -24.39 12.03
C LEU A 336 17.58 -25.50 12.13
N VAL A 337 18.26 -25.78 11.03
CA VAL A 337 19.24 -26.86 10.90
C VAL A 337 20.42 -26.37 10.04
N PRO A 338 21.43 -25.70 10.63
CA PRO A 338 22.54 -25.09 9.88
C PRO A 338 23.28 -26.07 8.94
N SER A 339 23.43 -27.32 9.36
CA SER A 339 24.09 -28.40 8.60
C SER A 339 23.38 -28.80 7.30
N PHE A 340 22.15 -28.32 7.07
CA PHE A 340 21.45 -28.55 5.82
C PHE A 340 22.00 -27.68 4.70
N VAL A 341 22.41 -26.45 5.03
CA VAL A 341 22.83 -25.41 4.07
C VAL A 341 24.35 -25.23 4.04
N GLU A 342 25.02 -25.39 5.17
CA GLU A 342 26.47 -25.37 5.26
C GLU A 342 27.00 -26.73 4.81
N GLY A 343 27.29 -26.87 3.51
CA GLY A 343 28.00 -28.03 2.98
C GLY A 343 29.33 -28.21 3.69
N ARG A 344 29.72 -29.47 3.96
CA ARG A 344 31.12 -29.80 4.21
C ARG A 344 31.90 -29.74 2.91
#